data_AF-A0A2N2LL09-F1
#
_entry.id   AF-A0A2N2LL09-F1
#
_cell.length_a   1.000
_cell.length_b   1.000
_cell.length_c   1.000
_cell.angle_alpha   90.00
_cell.angle_beta   90.00
_cell.angle_gamma   90.00
#
_symmetry.space_group_name_H-M   'P 1'
#
loop_
_entity.id
_entity.type
_entity.pdbx_description
1 polymer ?
#
loop_
_entity_poly.entity_id
_entity_poly.type
_entity_poly.pdbx_seq_one_letter_code
_entity_poly.pdbx_strand_id
1 'polypeptide(L)'
;MRSKLVSLEAAARIVRDGDQVVMSSGFTHAPMAMLREIARAETQDLHIIGVVGGSINLDFLVGAGQVKTMECCSIGFQPYAQAAPNFDRFLKEGRIFALDNT
;
A
#
# COMPACT_ATOMS: atom_id res chain seq x y z
N MET A 1 31.73 -0.58 4.27
CA MET A 1 30.29 -0.47 3.98
C MET A 1 29.84 0.95 4.27
N ARG A 2 29.01 1.57 3.41
CA ARG A 2 28.42 2.89 3.67
C ARG A 2 27.20 2.73 4.57
N SER A 3 27.01 3.66 5.52
CA SER A 3 25.79 3.71 6.32
C SER A 3 24.56 3.92 5.44
N LYS A 4 23.48 3.17 5.73
CA LYS A 4 22.15 3.30 5.10
C LYS A 4 21.10 3.85 6.07
N LEU A 5 21.52 4.23 7.28
CA LEU A 5 20.62 4.79 8.28
C LEU A 5 20.26 6.22 7.87
N VAL A 6 18.96 6.46 7.66
CA VAL A 6 18.38 7.74 7.25
C VAL A 6 17.08 7.99 8.01
N SER A 7 16.56 9.22 7.98
CA SER A 7 15.23 9.52 8.51
C SER A 7 14.14 8.86 7.67
N LEU A 8 12.95 8.66 8.24
CA LEU A 8 11.80 8.13 7.50
C LEU A 8 11.39 9.05 6.34
N GLU A 9 11.44 10.37 6.53
CA GLU A 9 11.16 11.34 5.45
C GLU A 9 12.13 11.14 4.27
N ALA A 10 13.43 11.01 4.55
CA ALA A 10 14.42 10.78 3.51
C ALA A 10 14.23 9.41 2.84
N ALA A 11 13.84 8.39 3.60
CA ALA A 11 13.52 7.07 3.07
C ALA A 11 12.28 7.08 2.17
N ALA A 12 11.22 7.82 2.54
CA ALA A 12 9.98 7.90 1.76
C ALA A 12 10.22 8.50 0.36
N ARG A 13 11.16 9.43 0.22
CA ARG A 13 11.55 10.03 -1.08
C ARG A 13 12.20 9.03 -2.06
N ILE A 14 12.52 7.81 -1.62
CA ILE A 14 12.96 6.73 -2.50
C ILE A 14 11.79 6.27 -3.38
N VAL A 15 10.57 6.31 -2.84
CA VAL A 15 9.34 5.97 -3.57
C VAL A 15 8.90 7.18 -4.38
N ARG A 16 8.69 7.00 -5.67
CA ARG A 16 8.35 8.04 -6.65
C ARG A 16 7.02 7.74 -7.31
N ASP A 17 6.48 8.73 -8.00
CA ASP A 17 5.23 8.58 -8.73
C ASP A 17 5.33 7.47 -9.77
N GLY A 18 4.31 6.61 -9.83
CA GLY A 18 4.28 5.48 -10.76
C GLY A 18 5.14 4.28 -10.36
N ASP A 19 5.84 4.33 -9.21
CA ASP A 19 6.65 3.20 -8.75
C ASP A 19 5.79 1.98 -8.41
N GLN A 20 6.41 0.80 -8.55
CA GLN A 20 5.88 -0.45 -8.03
C GLN A 20 6.42 -0.70 -6.62
N VAL A 21 5.52 -0.85 -5.65
CA VAL A 21 5.87 -1.04 -4.24
C VAL A 21 5.35 -2.37 -3.76
N VAL A 22 6.26 -3.28 -3.44
CA VAL A 22 5.96 -4.63 -2.97
C VAL A 22 5.95 -4.67 -1.44
N MET A 23 4.93 -5.31 -0.87
CA MET A 23 4.78 -5.48 0.57
C MET A 23 4.47 -6.93 0.92
N SER A 24 5.20 -7.49 1.89
CA SER A 24 5.00 -8.88 2.38
C SER A 24 4.41 -8.95 3.79
N SER A 25 4.12 -7.81 4.42
CA SER A 25 3.45 -7.74 5.73
C SER A 25 1.92 -7.81 5.57
N GLY A 26 1.21 -8.22 6.62
CA GLY A 26 -0.26 -8.17 6.67
C GLY A 26 -0.79 -7.12 7.66
N PHE A 27 -1.82 -7.47 8.42
CA PHE A 27 -2.35 -6.62 9.49
C PHE A 27 -1.31 -6.42 10.61
N THR A 28 -0.57 -7.48 10.96
CA THR A 28 0.53 -7.43 11.93
C THR A 28 1.82 -7.01 11.22
N HIS A 29 2.61 -6.15 11.88
CA HIS A 29 3.89 -5.63 11.37
C HIS A 29 3.79 -4.82 10.07
N ALA A 30 2.61 -4.29 9.72
CA ALA A 30 2.48 -3.32 8.64
C ALA A 30 3.44 -2.13 8.89
N PRO A 31 4.21 -1.69 7.87
CA PRO A 31 5.18 -0.61 8.02
C PRO A 31 4.52 0.77 8.07
N MET A 32 3.55 0.96 8.98
CA MET A 32 2.68 2.13 9.04
C MET A 32 3.43 3.45 9.20
N ALA A 33 4.62 3.45 9.80
CA ALA A 33 5.47 4.63 9.87
C ALA A 33 5.93 5.06 8.48
N MET A 34 6.39 4.12 7.65
CA MET A 34 6.79 4.37 6.27
C MET A 34 5.60 4.76 5.40
N LEU A 35 4.46 4.05 5.52
CA LEU A 35 3.25 4.34 4.74
C LEU A 35 2.72 5.74 5.01
N ARG A 36 2.78 6.21 6.26
CA ARG A 36 2.42 7.58 6.62
C ARG A 36 3.36 8.62 6.02
N GLU A 37 4.66 8.34 5.94
CA GLU A 37 5.59 9.26 5.26
C GLU A 37 5.38 9.28 3.73
N ILE A 38 5.09 8.15 3.11
CA ILE A 38 4.71 8.10 1.68
C ILE A 38 3.42 8.91 1.45
N ALA A 39 2.44 8.79 2.36
CA ALA A 39 1.23 9.60 2.29
C ALA A 39 1.49 11.10 2.42
N ARG A 40 2.39 11.52 3.32
CA ARG A 40 2.79 12.93 3.45
C ARG A 40 3.61 13.44 2.27
N ALA A 41 4.35 12.56 1.59
CA ALA A 41 5.09 12.91 0.38
C ALA A 41 4.19 13.12 -0.84
N GLU A 42 2.89 12.83 -0.72
CA GLU A 42 1.88 13.00 -1.78
C GLU A 42 2.20 12.27 -3.08
N THR A 43 3.00 11.19 -3.01
CA THR A 43 3.33 10.34 -4.15
C THR A 43 2.06 9.79 -4.81
N GLN A 44 1.99 9.78 -6.14
CA GLN A 44 0.80 9.40 -6.90
C GLN A 44 1.03 8.20 -7.82
N ASP A 45 -0.07 7.68 -8.37
CA ASP A 45 -0.07 6.64 -9.39
C ASP A 45 0.67 5.35 -9.01
N LEU A 46 0.76 5.04 -7.72
CA LEU A 46 1.48 3.86 -7.24
C LEU A 46 0.81 2.57 -7.71
N HIS A 47 1.65 1.60 -8.07
CA HIS A 47 1.25 0.21 -8.22
C HIS A 47 1.70 -0.56 -6.99
N ILE A 48 0.77 -0.91 -6.10
CA ILE A 48 1.08 -1.64 -4.87
C ILE A 48 0.82 -3.13 -5.04
N ILE A 49 1.73 -3.96 -4.56
CA ILE A 49 1.70 -5.41 -4.74
C ILE A 49 1.77 -6.08 -3.36
N GLY A 50 0.73 -6.84 -3.02
CA GLY A 50 0.66 -7.68 -1.84
C GLY A 50 1.20 -9.09 -2.13
N VAL A 51 2.22 -9.50 -1.39
CA VAL A 51 2.77 -10.86 -1.47
C VAL A 51 2.11 -11.73 -0.40
N VAL A 52 1.36 -12.75 -0.84
CA VAL A 52 0.51 -13.60 0.02
C VAL A 52 -0.58 -12.78 0.72
N GLY A 53 -1.32 -12.01 -0.09
CA GLY A 53 -2.48 -11.24 0.35
C GLY A 53 -2.13 -9.86 0.91
N GLY A 54 -3.14 -9.23 1.51
CA GLY A 54 -3.07 -7.84 1.91
C GLY A 54 -4.03 -7.48 3.03
N SER A 55 -3.72 -6.39 3.70
CA SER A 55 -4.53 -5.82 4.77
C SER A 55 -4.28 -4.31 4.83
N ILE A 56 -4.16 -3.74 6.04
CA ILE A 56 -3.90 -2.31 6.24
C ILE A 56 -2.62 -1.82 5.54
N ASN A 57 -1.65 -2.71 5.33
CA ASN A 57 -0.42 -2.39 4.60
C ASN A 57 -0.69 -1.91 3.16
N LEU A 58 -1.72 -2.45 2.50
CA LEU A 58 -2.12 -2.01 1.15
C LEU A 58 -3.23 -0.96 1.22
N ASP A 59 -4.27 -1.23 2.03
CA ASP A 59 -5.50 -0.42 2.07
C ASP A 59 -5.25 1.02 2.54
N PHE A 60 -4.20 1.25 3.34
CA PHE A 60 -3.87 2.59 3.81
C PHE A 60 -3.53 3.56 2.66
N LEU A 61 -2.67 3.14 1.70
CA LEU A 61 -2.31 3.99 0.56
C LEU A 61 -3.45 4.08 -0.46
N VAL A 62 -4.30 3.05 -0.54
CA VAL A 62 -5.57 3.14 -1.29
C VAL A 62 -6.43 4.25 -0.69
N GLY A 63 -6.66 4.23 0.61
CA GLY A 63 -7.43 5.26 1.32
C GLY A 63 -6.83 6.66 1.21
N ALA A 64 -5.51 6.77 1.10
CA ALA A 64 -4.79 8.02 0.87
C ALA A 64 -5.00 8.59 -0.55
N GLY A 65 -5.59 7.84 -1.49
CA GLY A 65 -5.81 8.32 -2.85
C GLY A 65 -4.62 8.16 -3.81
N GLN A 66 -3.56 7.47 -3.37
CA GLN A 66 -2.26 7.48 -4.04
C GLN A 66 -2.01 6.27 -4.96
N VAL A 67 -2.95 5.33 -4.98
CA VAL A 67 -2.82 4.05 -5.67
C VAL A 67 -3.61 4.11 -6.96
N LYS A 68 -2.98 3.70 -8.07
CA LYS A 68 -3.63 3.52 -9.37
C LYS A 68 -3.92 2.06 -9.65
N THR A 69 -3.01 1.16 -9.27
CA THR A 69 -3.15 -0.27 -9.46
C THR A 69 -2.83 -1.00 -8.17
N MET A 70 -3.62 -2.01 -7.83
CA MET A 70 -3.38 -2.87 -6.69
C MET A 70 -3.40 -4.33 -7.13
N GLU A 71 -2.35 -5.06 -6.79
CA GLU A 71 -2.20 -6.47 -7.11
C GLU A 71 -2.16 -7.31 -5.82
N CYS A 72 -3.11 -8.23 -5.63
CA CYS A 72 -3.10 -9.19 -4.53
C CYS A 72 -4.07 -10.35 -4.74
N CYS A 73 -3.76 -11.51 -4.17
CA CYS A 73 -4.63 -12.70 -4.19
C CYS A 73 -5.77 -12.66 -3.15
N SER A 74 -5.65 -11.80 -2.14
CA SER A 74 -6.68 -11.59 -1.12
C SER A 74 -6.43 -10.29 -0.35
N ILE A 75 -7.47 -9.61 0.09
CA ILE A 75 -7.34 -8.43 0.94
C ILE A 75 -8.48 -8.34 1.96
N GLY A 76 -8.13 -8.13 3.24
CA GLY A 76 -9.11 -8.05 4.32
C GLY A 76 -8.48 -7.62 5.65
N PHE A 77 -9.32 -7.26 6.63
CA PHE A 77 -8.92 -6.75 7.95
C PHE A 77 -9.28 -7.75 9.05
N GLN A 78 -9.17 -9.05 8.78
CA GLN A 78 -9.52 -10.09 9.73
C GLN A 78 -8.73 -9.91 11.05
N PRO A 79 -9.40 -10.06 12.21
CA PRO A 79 -10.78 -10.52 12.40
C PRO A 79 -11.87 -9.43 12.32
N TYR A 80 -11.50 -8.17 12.10
CA TYR A 80 -12.39 -7.01 12.26
C TYR A 80 -13.33 -6.76 11.07
N ALA A 81 -12.87 -7.04 9.85
CA ALA A 81 -13.70 -6.93 8.66
C ALA A 81 -13.25 -7.90 7.57
N GLN A 82 -14.22 -8.40 6.80
CA GLN A 82 -13.97 -9.35 5.71
C GLN A 82 -13.23 -8.71 4.54
N ALA A 83 -13.63 -7.49 4.16
CA ALA A 83 -12.99 -6.70 3.11
C ALA A 83 -12.26 -5.50 3.72
N ALA A 84 -11.18 -5.07 3.08
CA ALA A 84 -10.54 -3.81 3.43
C ALA A 84 -11.37 -2.63 2.89
N PRO A 85 -11.69 -1.63 3.74
CA PRO A 85 -12.75 -0.68 3.45
C PRO A 85 -12.42 0.30 2.32
N ASN A 86 -11.15 0.71 2.17
CA ASN A 86 -10.79 1.63 1.10
C ASN A 86 -10.67 0.92 -0.24
N PHE A 87 -10.14 -0.30 -0.25
CA PHE A 87 -10.12 -1.15 -1.43
C PHE A 87 -11.55 -1.39 -1.95
N ASP A 88 -12.45 -1.87 -1.09
CA ASP A 88 -13.83 -2.16 -1.48
C ASP A 88 -14.52 -0.91 -2.05
N ARG A 89 -14.36 0.23 -1.37
CA ARG A 89 -14.92 1.51 -1.82
C ARG A 89 -14.34 1.98 -3.15
N PHE A 90 -13.01 2.03 -3.28
CA PHE A 90 -12.36 2.59 -4.46
C PHE A 90 -12.49 1.69 -5.69
N LEU A 91 -12.51 0.37 -5.49
CA LEU A 91 -12.77 -0.57 -6.57
C LEU A 91 -14.17 -0.38 -7.14
N LYS A 92 -15.19 -0.27 -6.28
CA LYS A 92 -16.58 -0.01 -6.69
C LYS A 92 -16.76 1.35 -7.35
N GLU A 93 -16.01 2.35 -6.92
CA GLU A 93 -15.98 3.69 -7.52
C GLU A 93 -15.17 3.73 -8.85
N GLY A 94 -14.49 2.65 -9.24
CA GLY A 94 -13.65 2.62 -10.45
C GLY A 94 -12.39 3.50 -10.35
N ARG A 95 -11.95 3.81 -9.14
CA ARG A 95 -10.81 4.70 -8.86
C ARG A 95 -9.46 4.00 -8.85
N ILE A 96 -9.48 2.67 -8.71
CA ILE A 96 -8.29 1.82 -8.76
C ILE A 96 -8.54 0.68 -9.73
N PHE A 97 -7.46 0.18 -10.31
CA PHE A 97 -7.46 -1.05 -11.08
C PHE A 97 -6.96 -2.20 -10.21
N ALA A 98 -7.75 -3.27 -10.08
CA ALA A 98 -7.35 -4.45 -9.32
C ALA A 98 -6.82 -5.55 -10.25
N LEU A 99 -5.66 -6.09 -9.90
CA LEU A 99 -5.07 -7.28 -10.51
C LEU A 99 -5.12 -8.42 -9.49
N ASP A 100 -5.58 -9.57 -9.93
CA ASP A 100 -5.49 -10.81 -9.15
C ASP A 100 -4.14 -11.48 -9.44
N ASN A 101 -3.37 -11.79 -8.39
CA ASN A 101 -2.11 -12.53 -8.53
C ASN A 101 -2.27 -13.97 -8.02
N THR A 102 -2.61 -14.86 -8.94
CA THR A 102 -2.69 -16.31 -8.75
C THR A 102 -1.87 -17.05 -9.80
#